data_AF-A0AAW4S7N4-F1
#
_entry.id   AF-A0AAW4S7N4-F1
#
_cell.length_a   1.000
_cell.length_b   1.000
_cell.length_c   1.000
_cell.angle_alpha   90.00
_cell.angle_beta   90.00
_cell.angle_gamma   90.00
#
_symmetry.space_group_name_H-M   'P 1'
#
loop_
_entity.id
_entity.type
_entity.pdbx_description
1 polymer ?
#
loop_
_entity_poly.entity_id
_entity_poly.type
_entity_poly.pdbx_seq_one_letter_code
_entity_poly.pdbx_strand_id
1 'polypeptide(L)'
;MRARKRCFASEPADAILAIGVAAIIVITALFLLFPVIATIFMAFEARDYIGPFPPTELSTQWFVQLFENNYLWRAFNTSLLLAATTTVAATVIGALASSRDQLDVSTMARPSDDYVSLTSRSAGSHHWLWPAHVAFALRSASGL
;
A
#
# COMPACT_ATOMS: atom_id res chain seq x y z
N MET A 1 19.41 -8.38 -34.83
CA MET A 1 18.00 -8.81 -34.99
C MET A 1 17.80 -10.19 -34.36
N ARG A 2 17.24 -10.28 -33.14
CA ARG A 2 16.42 -11.40 -32.63
C ARG A 2 15.98 -11.06 -31.20
N ALA A 3 14.93 -10.24 -31.11
CA ALA A 3 14.18 -10.06 -29.88
C ALA A 3 13.59 -11.43 -29.52
N ARG A 4 14.15 -12.10 -28.52
CA ARG A 4 13.46 -13.20 -27.84
C ARG A 4 12.30 -12.57 -27.07
N LYS A 5 11.18 -12.35 -27.75
CA LYS A 5 9.88 -12.28 -27.09
C LYS A 5 9.78 -13.62 -26.37
N ARG A 6 9.99 -13.64 -25.05
CA ARG A 6 9.65 -14.81 -24.25
C ARG A 6 8.18 -14.99 -24.51
N CYS A 7 7.85 -15.99 -25.32
CA CYS A 7 6.49 -16.44 -25.47
C CYS A 7 6.10 -16.78 -24.04
N PHE A 8 5.22 -15.96 -23.47
CA PHE A 8 4.42 -16.31 -22.31
C PHE A 8 3.69 -17.56 -22.78
N ALA A 9 4.31 -18.73 -22.59
CA ALA A 9 3.67 -19.99 -22.84
C ALA A 9 2.46 -19.95 -21.92
N SER A 10 1.29 -19.74 -22.50
CA SER A 10 0.04 -19.77 -21.79
C SER A 10 -0.20 -21.23 -21.42
N GLU A 11 0.47 -21.72 -20.38
CA GLU A 11 -0.07 -22.88 -19.71
C GLU A 11 -1.48 -22.49 -19.29
N PRO A 12 -2.50 -23.30 -19.62
CA PRO A 12 -3.87 -22.99 -19.23
C PRO A 12 -3.98 -22.81 -17.71
N ALA A 13 -3.10 -23.45 -16.94
CA ALA A 13 -2.96 -23.27 -15.50
C ALA A 13 -2.59 -21.82 -15.10
N ASP A 14 -1.65 -21.18 -15.78
CA ASP A 14 -1.22 -19.81 -15.49
C ASP A 14 -2.32 -18.79 -15.85
N ALA A 15 -3.03 -19.05 -16.94
CA ALA A 15 -4.17 -18.23 -17.34
C ALA A 15 -5.30 -18.32 -16.31
N ILE A 16 -5.59 -19.52 -15.80
CA ILE A 16 -6.62 -19.74 -14.77
C ILE A 16 -6.25 -19.03 -13.47
N LEU A 17 -5.00 -19.13 -13.02
CA LEU A 17 -4.52 -18.43 -11.83
C LEU A 17 -4.58 -16.91 -12.01
N ALA A 18 -4.15 -16.39 -13.16
CA ALA A 18 -4.19 -14.96 -13.45
C ALA A 18 -5.64 -14.43 -13.49
N ILE A 19 -6.56 -15.17 -14.11
CA ILE A 19 -7.99 -14.83 -14.13
C ILE A 19 -8.58 -14.87 -12.71
N GLY A 20 -8.24 -15.88 -11.91
CA GLY A 20 -8.70 -15.99 -10.52
C GLY A 20 -8.22 -14.82 -9.66
N VAL A 21 -6.93 -14.45 -9.75
CA VAL A 21 -6.38 -13.29 -9.05
C VAL A 21 -7.04 -12.00 -9.52
N ALA A 22 -7.18 -11.80 -10.83
CA ALA A 22 -7.85 -10.62 -11.39
C ALA A 22 -9.31 -10.53 -10.92
N ALA A 23 -10.04 -11.65 -10.89
CA ALA A 23 -11.41 -11.70 -10.42
C ALA A 23 -11.50 -11.30 -8.93
N ILE A 24 -10.62 -11.81 -8.07
CA ILE A 24 -10.56 -11.41 -6.66
C ILE A 24 -10.31 -9.90 -6.55
N ILE A 25 -9.31 -9.37 -7.27
CA ILE A 25 -9.00 -7.93 -7.26
C ILE A 25 -10.21 -7.10 -7.69
N VAL A 26 -10.89 -7.49 -8.77
CA VAL A 26 -12.06 -6.77 -9.28
C VAL A 26 -13.23 -6.83 -8.29
N ILE A 27 -13.52 -8.01 -7.73
CA ILE A 27 -14.59 -8.17 -6.73
C ILE A 27 -14.29 -7.33 -5.49
N THR A 28 -13.05 -7.34 -4.99
CA THR A 28 -12.63 -6.51 -3.85
C THR A 28 -12.74 -5.03 -4.20
N ALA A 29 -12.26 -4.60 -5.38
CA ALA A 29 -12.36 -3.21 -5.82
C ALA A 29 -13.83 -2.76 -5.91
N LEU A 30 -14.73 -3.59 -6.46
CA LEU A 30 -16.16 -3.32 -6.52
C LEU A 30 -16.79 -3.25 -5.12
N PHE A 31 -16.39 -4.14 -4.21
CA PHE A 31 -16.84 -4.10 -2.82
C PHE A 31 -16.38 -2.82 -2.10
N LEU A 32 -15.16 -2.34 -2.34
CA LEU A 32 -14.67 -1.06 -1.81
C LEU A 32 -15.38 0.14 -2.46
N LEU A 33 -15.74 0.05 -3.74
CA LEU A 33 -16.49 1.09 -4.45
C LEU A 33 -17.97 1.14 -4.06
N PHE A 34 -18.56 0.01 -3.65
CA PHE A 34 -19.96 -0.07 -3.24
C PHE A 34 -20.38 0.99 -2.21
N PRO A 35 -19.69 1.18 -1.06
CA PRO A 35 -20.04 2.22 -0.10
C PRO A 35 -19.80 3.63 -0.64
N VAL A 36 -18.84 3.84 -1.54
CA VAL A 36 -18.60 5.14 -2.18
C VAL A 36 -19.78 5.52 -3.06
N ILE A 37 -20.23 4.59 -3.91
CA ILE A 37 -21.39 4.78 -4.79
C ILE A 37 -22.65 5.01 -3.96
N ALA A 38 -22.89 4.19 -2.93
CA ALA A 38 -24.02 4.36 -2.02
C ALA A 38 -24.00 5.74 -1.32
N THR A 39 -22.82 6.21 -0.92
CA THR A 39 -22.65 7.54 -0.31
C THR A 39 -22.95 8.66 -1.30
N ILE A 40 -22.56 8.53 -2.57
CA ILE A 40 -22.88 9.50 -3.62
C ILE A 40 -24.40 9.57 -3.81
N PHE A 41 -25.08 8.42 -3.97
CA PHE A 41 -26.54 8.40 -4.06
C PHE A 41 -27.19 9.04 -2.82
N MET A 42 -26.75 8.66 -1.61
CA MET A 42 -27.24 9.24 -0.36
C MET A 42 -26.99 10.75 -0.25
N ALA A 43 -25.90 11.28 -0.83
CA ALA A 43 -25.60 12.71 -0.81
C ALA A 43 -26.55 13.53 -1.70
N PHE A 44 -27.15 12.90 -2.71
CA PHE A 44 -28.18 13.52 -3.55
C PHE A 44 -29.60 13.32 -3.00
N GLU A 45 -29.81 12.32 -2.14
CA GLU A 45 -31.08 12.14 -1.41
C GLU A 45 -31.34 13.33 -0.48
N ALA A 46 -32.51 13.94 -0.63
CA ALA A 46 -32.93 15.05 0.20
C ALA A 46 -33.24 14.57 1.61
N ARG A 47 -32.24 14.57 2.50
CA ARG A 47 -32.51 14.56 3.94
C ARG A 47 -33.10 15.92 4.31
N ASP A 48 -34.43 15.98 4.27
CA ASP A 48 -35.30 17.04 4.80
C ASP A 48 -35.08 17.22 6.31
N TYR A 49 -33.90 17.70 6.72
CA TYR A 49 -33.62 18.01 8.11
C TYR A 49 -32.96 19.37 8.22
N ILE A 50 -33.84 20.38 8.27
CA ILE A 50 -33.81 21.65 9.01
C ILE A 50 -34.28 22.80 8.10
N GLY A 51 -35.60 23.02 8.08
CA GLY A 51 -36.22 24.24 7.51
C GLY A 51 -37.72 24.09 7.24
N PRO A 52 -38.57 25.09 7.58
CA PRO A 52 -40.00 25.06 7.28
C PRO A 52 -40.28 25.22 5.76
N PHE A 53 -41.38 24.58 5.33
CA PHE A 53 -42.05 24.59 4.01
C PHE A 53 -41.81 25.86 3.14
N PRO A 54 -41.48 25.78 1.83
CA PRO A 54 -41.68 24.66 0.89
C PRO A 54 -40.38 24.18 0.19
N PRO A 55 -39.94 22.92 0.38
CA PRO A 55 -38.89 22.32 -0.45
C PRO A 55 -39.51 21.74 -1.73
N THR A 56 -39.22 22.33 -2.89
CA THR A 56 -39.73 21.89 -4.20
C THR A 56 -38.72 21.10 -5.04
N GLU A 57 -37.45 21.02 -4.64
CA GLU A 57 -36.38 20.50 -5.50
C GLU A 57 -35.34 19.66 -4.76
N LEU A 58 -34.68 18.77 -5.51
CA LEU A 58 -33.60 17.86 -5.08
C LEU A 58 -32.55 18.61 -4.25
N SER A 59 -31.99 17.97 -3.21
CA SER A 59 -31.05 18.54 -2.22
C SER A 59 -29.66 18.91 -2.77
N THR A 60 -29.63 19.74 -3.80
CA THR A 60 -28.43 20.35 -4.39
C THR A 60 -28.05 21.66 -3.70
N GLN A 61 -28.93 22.20 -2.84
CA GLN A 61 -28.72 23.43 -2.07
C GLN A 61 -27.43 23.43 -1.23
N TRP A 62 -27.07 22.30 -0.61
CA TRP A 62 -25.84 22.16 0.16
C TRP A 62 -24.59 22.20 -0.72
N PHE A 63 -24.69 21.69 -1.95
CA PHE A 63 -23.60 21.77 -2.92
C PHE A 63 -23.38 23.23 -3.33
N VAL A 64 -24.45 24.00 -3.57
CA VAL A 64 -24.35 25.45 -3.85
C VAL A 64 -23.73 26.20 -2.68
N GLN A 65 -24.18 25.96 -1.44
CA GLN A 65 -23.60 26.57 -0.24
C GLN A 65 -22.12 26.17 -0.03
N LEU A 66 -21.74 24.94 -0.38
CA LEU A 66 -20.35 24.48 -0.32
C LEU A 66 -19.48 25.24 -1.34
N PHE A 67 -20.01 25.53 -2.53
CA PHE A 67 -19.31 26.33 -3.53
C PHE A 67 -19.18 27.81 -3.14
N GLU A 68 -20.19 28.40 -2.49
CA GLU A 68 -20.14 29.80 -2.02
C GLU A 68 -19.22 29.99 -0.80
N ASN A 69 -18.98 28.95 -0.01
CA ASN A 69 -18.22 29.07 1.22
C ASN A 69 -16.70 29.07 1.00
N ASN A 70 -16.15 30.28 0.89
CA ASN A 70 -14.71 30.53 0.78
C ASN A 70 -13.86 29.91 1.91
N TYR A 71 -14.43 29.68 3.10
CA TYR A 71 -13.70 29.05 4.21
C TYR A 71 -13.37 27.59 3.90
N LEU A 72 -14.33 26.83 3.34
CA LEU A 72 -14.12 25.43 2.96
C LEU A 72 -13.09 25.32 1.84
N TRP A 73 -13.17 26.17 0.82
CA TRP A 73 -12.19 26.20 -0.27
C TRP A 73 -10.77 26.56 0.20
N ARG A 74 -10.64 27.50 1.15
CA ARG A 74 -9.34 27.82 1.76
C ARG A 74 -8.78 26.64 2.53
N ALA A 75 -9.59 25.98 3.36
CA ALA A 75 -9.17 24.80 4.13
C ALA A 75 -8.80 23.61 3.23
N PHE A 76 -9.50 23.43 2.11
CA PHE A 76 -9.14 22.44 1.10
C PHE A 76 -7.79 22.76 0.47
N ASN A 77 -7.56 24.01 0.06
CA ASN A 77 -6.30 24.44 -0.55
C ASN A 77 -5.11 24.30 0.41
N THR A 78 -5.27 24.65 1.70
CA THR A 78 -4.21 24.46 2.70
C THR A 78 -3.86 22.98 2.86
N SER A 79 -4.85 22.10 2.87
CA SER A 79 -4.63 20.64 2.96
C SER A 79 -3.95 20.10 1.71
N LEU A 80 -4.36 20.56 0.52
CA LEU A 80 -3.75 20.17 -0.76
C LEU A 80 -2.28 20.62 -0.84
N LEU A 81 -2.00 21.85 -0.43
CA LEU A 81 -0.65 22.40 -0.38
C LEU A 81 0.24 21.63 0.62
N LEU A 82 -0.32 21.30 1.80
CA LEU A 82 0.38 20.50 2.81
C LEU A 82 0.67 19.09 2.30
N ALA A 83 -0.28 18.43 1.66
CA ALA A 83 -0.09 17.10 1.08
C ALA A 83 0.96 17.12 -0.04
N ALA A 84 0.93 18.12 -0.93
CA ALA A 84 1.89 18.26 -2.01
C ALA A 84 3.31 18.48 -1.50
N THR A 85 3.49 19.42 -0.56
CA THR A 85 4.81 19.70 0.04
C THR A 85 5.36 18.48 0.77
N THR A 86 4.52 17.77 1.53
CA THR A 86 4.91 16.54 2.24
C THR A 86 5.26 15.41 1.27
N THR A 87 4.51 15.24 0.18
CA THR A 87 4.79 14.24 -0.85
C THR A 87 6.14 14.49 -1.54
N VAL A 88 6.42 15.75 -1.89
CA VAL A 88 7.71 16.13 -2.48
C VAL A 88 8.84 15.88 -1.48
N ALA A 89 8.69 16.32 -0.23
CA ALA A 89 9.69 16.10 0.81
C ALA A 89 9.96 14.60 1.04
N ALA A 90 8.90 13.79 1.18
CA ALA A 90 9.00 12.35 1.34
C ALA A 90 9.65 11.66 0.13
N THR A 91 9.31 12.10 -1.10
CA THR A 91 9.89 11.55 -2.33
C THR A 91 11.38 11.89 -2.43
N VAL A 92 11.80 13.11 -2.11
CA VAL A 92 13.21 13.51 -2.12
C VAL A 92 14.00 12.72 -1.08
N ILE A 93 13.48 12.63 0.15
CA ILE A 93 14.14 11.86 1.23
C ILE A 93 14.22 10.38 0.86
N GLY A 94 13.13 9.79 0.34
CA GLY A 94 13.08 8.39 -0.09
C GLY A 94 14.02 8.09 -1.26
N ALA A 95 14.07 8.96 -2.27
CA ALA A 95 15.00 8.82 -3.40
C ALA A 95 16.47 8.92 -2.96
N LEU A 96 16.78 9.83 -2.04
CA LEU A 96 18.12 9.95 -1.45
C LEU A 96 18.47 8.75 -0.55
N ALA A 97 17.51 8.17 0.16
CA ALA A 97 17.73 6.96 0.98
C ALA A 97 17.98 5.72 0.11
N SER A 98 17.19 5.51 -0.94
CA SER A 98 17.38 4.40 -1.87
C SER A 98 18.74 4.45 -2.59
N SER A 99 19.20 5.65 -2.96
CA SER A 99 20.52 5.81 -3.59
C SER A 99 21.68 5.60 -2.62
N ARG A 100 21.52 5.89 -1.32
CA ARG A 100 22.52 5.56 -0.29
C ARG A 100 22.66 4.05 -0.07
N ASP A 101 21.53 3.35 0.06
CA ASP A 101 21.52 1.90 0.25
C ASP A 101 22.12 1.14 -0.96
N GLN A 102 22.04 1.72 -2.16
CA GLN A 102 22.59 1.13 -3.37
C GLN A 102 24.14 1.04 -3.37
N LEU A 103 24.83 1.87 -2.58
CA LEU A 103 26.28 1.76 -2.34
C LEU A 103 26.64 0.58 -1.42
N ASP A 104 25.77 0.26 -0.46
CA ASP A 104 25.93 -0.90 0.42
C ASP A 104 25.52 -2.20 -0.27
N VAL A 105 24.48 -2.17 -1.13
CA VAL A 105 24.01 -3.33 -1.89
C VAL A 105 25.04 -3.86 -2.88
N SER A 106 25.84 -2.96 -3.48
CA SER A 106 26.92 -3.34 -4.40
C SER A 106 28.13 -3.93 -3.66
N THR A 107 28.27 -3.63 -2.37
CA THR A 107 29.24 -4.28 -1.46
C THR A 107 28.76 -5.66 -1.00
N MET A 108 27.44 -5.90 -0.94
CA MET A 108 26.83 -7.20 -0.63
C MET A 108 26.58 -8.12 -1.84
N ALA A 109 26.72 -7.62 -3.07
CA ALA A 109 26.49 -8.38 -4.31
C ALA A 109 27.52 -9.50 -4.60
N ARG A 110 28.32 -9.90 -3.60
CA ARG A 110 29.15 -11.11 -3.65
C ARG A 110 29.03 -11.96 -2.38
N PRO A 111 27.89 -12.63 -2.14
CA PRO A 111 27.86 -13.79 -1.26
C PRO A 111 28.60 -14.91 -1.99
N SER A 112 29.84 -15.16 -1.60
CA SER A 112 30.60 -16.33 -2.03
C SER A 112 29.81 -17.59 -1.70
N ASP A 113 30.00 -18.61 -2.53
CA ASP A 113 29.33 -19.92 -2.57
C ASP A 113 29.34 -20.73 -1.24
N ASP A 114 29.77 -20.12 -0.14
CA ASP A 114 29.90 -20.69 1.19
C ASP A 114 28.55 -20.89 1.90
N TYR A 115 27.52 -20.08 1.64
CA TYR A 115 26.21 -20.23 2.29
C TYR A 115 25.52 -21.55 1.93
N VAL A 116 25.61 -21.97 0.66
CA VAL A 116 25.08 -23.26 0.18
C VAL A 116 25.77 -24.44 0.86
N SER A 117 27.06 -24.30 1.18
CA SER A 117 27.81 -25.34 1.90
C SER A 117 27.48 -25.39 3.40
N LEU A 118 27.20 -24.24 4.04
CA LEU A 118 26.84 -24.16 5.46
C LEU A 118 25.41 -24.62 5.75
N THR A 119 24.45 -24.41 4.83
CA THR A 119 23.09 -24.98 4.98
C THR A 119 23.06 -26.49 4.77
N SER A 120 23.87 -27.01 3.84
CA SER A 120 24.02 -28.46 3.63
C SER A 120 24.64 -29.16 4.85
N ARG A 121 25.58 -28.51 5.54
CA ARG A 121 26.22 -29.07 6.76
C ARG A 121 25.34 -28.97 8.01
N SER A 122 24.41 -28.01 8.06
CA SER A 122 23.51 -27.80 9.20
C SER A 122 22.17 -28.55 9.10
N ALA A 123 21.83 -29.11 7.94
CA ALA A 123 20.62 -29.92 7.76
C ALA A 123 20.71 -31.32 8.41
N GLY A 124 21.86 -31.68 8.99
CA GLY A 124 22.11 -32.96 9.65
C GLY A 124 22.03 -32.95 11.18
N SER A 125 21.78 -31.82 11.83
CA SER A 125 21.70 -31.74 13.30
C SER A 125 20.39 -31.10 13.75
N HIS A 126 19.38 -31.95 13.94
CA HIS A 126 18.11 -31.62 14.58
C HIS A 126 18.32 -30.88 15.91
N HIS A 127 18.15 -29.56 15.94
CA HIS A 127 17.68 -28.83 17.12
C HIS A 127 16.99 -27.53 16.69
N TRP A 128 15.76 -27.39 17.15
CA TRP A 128 14.83 -26.34 16.84
C TRP A 128 15.21 -24.98 17.49
N LEU A 129 14.88 -23.89 16.78
CA LEU A 129 14.50 -22.56 17.28
C LEU A 129 15.16 -22.06 18.57
N TRP A 130 16.15 -21.16 18.46
CA TRP A 130 16.32 -20.12 19.47
C TRP A 130 16.11 -18.74 18.84
N PRO A 131 15.03 -18.04 19.19
CA PRO A 131 14.89 -16.65 18.82
C PRO A 131 15.91 -15.79 19.60
N ALA A 132 16.39 -14.71 18.96
CA ALA A 132 17.51 -13.88 19.40
C ALA A 132 17.42 -13.37 20.85
N HIS A 133 16.23 -13.35 21.44
CA HIS A 133 16.01 -12.95 22.84
C HIS A 133 16.55 -13.95 23.88
N VAL A 134 16.78 -15.22 23.53
CA VAL A 134 17.22 -16.24 24.51
C VAL A 134 18.75 -16.38 24.56
N ALA A 135 19.43 -16.06 23.46
CA ALA A 135 20.88 -15.92 23.43
C ALA A 135 21.38 -14.80 24.38
N PHE A 136 20.57 -13.75 24.59
CA PHE A 136 20.89 -12.66 25.51
C PHE A 136 20.77 -13.08 26.99
N ALA A 137 19.79 -13.93 27.33
CA ALA A 137 19.58 -14.39 28.70
C ALA A 137 20.71 -15.30 29.21
N LEU A 138 21.28 -16.16 28.36
CA LEU A 138 22.39 -17.06 28.74
C LEU A 138 23.75 -16.35 28.86
N ARG A 139 23.95 -15.23 28.14
CA ARG A 139 25.14 -14.39 28.28
C ARG A 139 25.12 -13.53 29.56
N SER A 140 23.94 -13.22 30.10
CA SER A 140 23.80 -12.53 31.38
C SER A 140 24.04 -13.44 32.59
N ALA A 141 23.90 -14.76 32.44
CA ALA A 141 24.01 -15.73 33.54
C ALA A 141 25.43 -16.32 33.71
N SER A 142 26.36 -16.06 32.78
CA SER A 142 27.74 -16.58 32.80
C SER A 142 28.77 -15.55 33.28
N GLY A 143 28.30 -14.49 33.97
CA GLY A 143 29.12 -13.47 34.61
C GLY A 143 29.48 -13.76 36.07
N LEU A 144 29.73 -15.04 36.41
CA LEU A 144 30.35 -15.51 37.66
C LEU A 144 31.22 -16.73 37.37
#